data_AF-A0A1Z1M7Y2-F1
#
_entry.id   AF-A0A1Z1M7Y2-F1
#
_cell.length_a   1.000
_cell.length_b   1.000
_cell.length_c   1.000
_cell.angle_alpha   90.00
_cell.angle_beta   90.00
_cell.angle_gamma   90.00
#
_symmetry.space_group_name_H-M   'P 1'
#
loop_
_entity.id
_entity.type
_entity.pdbx_description
1 polymer ?
#
loop_
_entity_poly.entity_id
_entity_poly.type
_entity_poly.pdbx_seq_one_letter_code
_entity_poly.pdbx_strand_id
1 'polypeptide(L)'
;MKYVLRLLALSQLLLLFNLKLSFAQDIEAGQQIFSQNCTACHSGGLNVIFPDKTLQKEVLAKYGMNSIEAITKQVTEGKNAMPSFGGRLSDDDIKNVANYVLSQSEIGW
;
A
#
# COMPACT_ATOMS: atom_id res chain seq x y z
N MET A 1 -3.21 43.85 -25.01
CA MET A 1 -2.42 43.23 -23.93
C MET A 1 -3.23 42.83 -22.70
N LYS A 2 -4.04 43.70 -22.08
CA LYS A 2 -4.81 43.37 -20.84
C LYS A 2 -5.70 42.12 -20.95
N TYR A 3 -6.36 41.90 -22.09
CA TYR A 3 -7.19 40.71 -22.32
C TYR A 3 -6.39 39.41 -22.48
N VAL A 4 -5.19 39.49 -23.09
CA VAL A 4 -4.28 38.34 -23.23
C VAL A 4 -3.72 37.92 -21.87
N LEU A 5 -3.34 38.89 -21.03
CA LEU A 5 -2.93 38.62 -19.65
C LEU A 5 -4.07 38.00 -18.81
N ARG A 6 -5.31 38.45 -18.99
CA ARG A 6 -6.47 37.85 -18.30
C ARG A 6 -6.79 36.44 -18.77
N LEU A 7 -6.68 36.18 -20.07
CA LEU A 7 -6.86 34.83 -20.64
C LEU A 7 -5.77 33.86 -20.18
N LEU A 8 -4.52 34.32 -20.11
CA LEU A 8 -3.41 33.53 -19.56
C LEU A 8 -3.64 33.24 -18.07
N ALA A 9 -4.04 34.23 -17.27
CA ALA A 9 -4.34 34.04 -15.86
C ALA A 9 -5.52 33.07 -15.62
N LEU A 10 -6.57 33.13 -16.45
CA LEU A 10 -7.71 32.19 -16.36
C LEU A 10 -7.30 30.76 -16.73
N SER A 11 -6.45 30.61 -17.75
CA SER A 11 -5.86 29.34 -18.18
C SER A 11 -4.97 28.72 -17.10
N GLN A 12 -4.15 29.53 -16.44
CA GLN A 12 -3.27 29.10 -15.34
C GLN A 12 -4.07 28.69 -14.10
N LEU A 13 -5.19 29.36 -13.81
CA LEU A 13 -6.09 28.99 -12.71
C LEU A 13 -6.81 27.65 -12.96
N LEU A 14 -7.19 27.38 -14.23
CA LEU A 14 -7.78 26.10 -14.64
C LEU A 14 -6.79 24.93 -14.55
N LEU A 15 -5.50 25.16 -14.82
CA LEU A 15 -4.45 24.15 -14.67
C LEU A 15 -4.19 23.76 -13.21
N LEU A 16 -4.22 24.73 -12.29
CA LEU A 16 -4.04 24.46 -10.86
C LEU A 16 -5.21 23.69 -10.23
N PHE A 17 -6.43 23.86 -10.75
CA PHE A 17 -7.61 23.12 -10.29
C PHE A 17 -7.58 21.62 -10.69
N ASN A 18 -6.77 21.24 -11.68
CA ASN A 18 -6.64 19.87 -12.14
C ASN A 18 -5.43 19.13 -11.54
N LEU A 19 -4.66 19.78 -10.66
CA LEU A 19 -3.58 19.12 -9.92
C LEU A 19 -4.19 18.19 -8.86
N LYS A 20 -4.58 16.98 -9.26
CA LYS A 20 -4.79 15.91 -8.30
C LYS A 20 -3.43 15.57 -7.70
N LEU A 21 -3.25 15.88 -6.42
CA LEU A 21 -2.09 15.46 -5.66
C LEU A 21 -2.13 13.92 -5.58
N SER A 22 -1.44 13.27 -6.50
CA SER A 22 -1.27 11.82 -6.49
C SER A 22 -0.15 11.51 -5.51
N PHE A 23 -0.50 11.06 -4.31
CA PHE A 23 0.48 10.49 -3.40
C PHE A 23 0.96 9.15 -3.97
N ALA A 24 2.19 9.15 -4.51
CA ALA A 24 2.88 7.91 -4.83
C ALA A 24 3.04 7.11 -3.53
N GLN A 25 2.83 5.79 -3.61
CA GLN A 25 2.96 4.91 -2.45
C GLN A 25 4.43 4.81 -2.05
N ASP A 26 4.70 4.97 -0.76
CA ASP A 26 6.04 5.04 -0.21
C ASP A 26 6.48 3.64 0.24
N ILE A 27 7.28 2.97 -0.59
CA ILE A 27 7.80 1.63 -0.33
C ILE A 27 8.73 1.62 0.89
N GLU A 28 9.48 2.69 1.14
CA GLU A 28 10.39 2.79 2.28
C GLU A 28 9.60 2.89 3.59
N ALA A 29 8.55 3.74 3.60
CA ALA A 29 7.60 3.76 4.71
C ALA A 29 6.94 2.39 4.91
N GLY A 30 6.51 1.74 3.82
CA GLY A 30 5.94 0.39 3.85
C GLY A 30 6.87 -0.65 4.47
N GLN A 31 8.16 -0.60 4.16
CA GLN A 31 9.19 -1.45 4.75
C GLN A 31 9.34 -1.22 6.26
N GLN A 32 9.37 0.04 6.70
CA GLN A 32 9.46 0.38 8.12
C GLN A 32 8.25 -0.12 8.90
N ILE A 33 7.04 0.06 8.34
CA ILE A 33 5.79 -0.44 8.91
C ILE A 33 5.81 -1.96 9.00
N PHE A 34 6.24 -2.64 7.93
CA PHE A 34 6.36 -4.10 7.91
C PHE A 34 7.30 -4.61 9.00
N SER A 35 8.47 -3.98 9.11
CA SER A 35 9.49 -4.30 10.11
C SER A 35 8.91 -4.24 11.53
N GLN A 36 8.17 -3.17 11.83
CA GLN A 36 7.62 -2.92 13.18
C GLN A 36 6.39 -3.78 13.52
N ASN A 37 5.59 -4.17 12.52
CA ASN A 37 4.25 -4.71 12.78
C ASN A 37 4.03 -6.13 12.26
N CYS A 38 4.76 -6.55 11.22
CA CYS A 38 4.43 -7.75 10.45
C CYS A 38 5.46 -8.88 10.61
N THR A 39 6.74 -8.52 10.84
CA THR A 39 7.86 -9.47 10.90
C THR A 39 7.72 -10.55 11.97
N ALA A 40 7.02 -10.25 13.07
CA ALA A 40 6.75 -11.21 14.14
C ALA A 40 6.13 -12.52 13.63
N CYS A 41 5.33 -12.45 12.56
CA CYS A 41 4.77 -13.63 11.91
C CYS A 41 5.28 -13.85 10.48
N HIS A 42 5.65 -12.77 9.78
CA HIS A 42 5.91 -12.77 8.35
C HIS A 42 7.36 -12.46 7.94
N SER A 43 8.32 -12.66 8.84
CA SER A 43 9.74 -12.48 8.52
C SER A 43 10.15 -13.27 7.27
N GLY A 44 10.85 -12.62 6.33
CA GLY A 44 11.27 -13.23 5.05
C GLY A 44 10.11 -13.71 4.17
N GLY A 45 8.93 -13.09 4.29
CA GLY A 45 7.73 -13.50 3.55
C GLY A 45 7.10 -14.80 4.02
N LEU A 46 7.58 -15.41 5.12
CA LEU A 46 7.02 -16.65 5.66
C LEU A 46 5.73 -16.41 6.46
N ASN A 47 5.21 -17.45 7.09
CA ASN A 47 4.13 -17.34 8.05
C ASN A 47 4.31 -18.40 9.14
N VAL A 48 4.73 -17.97 10.33
CA VAL A 48 5.05 -18.88 11.44
C VAL A 48 3.81 -19.53 12.08
N ILE A 49 2.61 -18.98 11.84
CA ILE A 49 1.35 -19.51 12.40
C ILE A 49 0.66 -20.45 11.41
N PHE A 50 0.66 -20.09 10.12
CA PHE A 50 0.08 -20.87 9.03
C PHE A 50 1.09 -21.05 7.90
N PRO A 51 1.95 -22.09 7.93
CA PRO A 51 3.05 -22.27 6.97
C PRO A 51 2.63 -22.24 5.49
N ASP A 52 1.41 -22.68 5.16
CA ASP A 52 0.88 -22.67 3.78
C ASP A 52 0.33 -21.31 3.33
N LYS A 53 0.40 -20.28 4.17
CA LYS A 53 -0.14 -18.92 3.94
C LYS A 53 0.97 -17.86 4.01
N THR A 54 2.07 -18.12 3.32
CA THR A 54 3.18 -17.17 3.14
C THR A 54 2.78 -15.97 2.29
N LEU A 55 3.65 -14.96 2.24
CA LEU A 55 3.54 -13.79 1.37
C LEU A 55 4.24 -13.98 0.01
N GLN A 56 4.69 -15.20 -0.30
CA GLN A 56 5.28 -15.55 -1.60
C GLN A 56 4.28 -15.37 -2.75
N LYS A 57 4.78 -14.96 -3.91
CA LYS A 57 3.96 -14.56 -5.08
C LYS A 57 2.91 -15.61 -5.47
N GLU A 58 3.32 -16.86 -5.61
CA GLU A 58 2.44 -17.96 -6.03
C GLU A 58 1.36 -18.24 -4.99
N VAL A 59 1.70 -18.07 -3.71
CA VAL A 59 0.77 -18.26 -2.58
C VAL A 59 -0.24 -17.11 -2.51
N LEU A 60 0.21 -15.87 -2.69
CA LEU A 60 -0.68 -14.72 -2.79
C LEU A 60 -1.66 -14.89 -3.95
N ALA A 61 -1.18 -15.28 -5.14
CA ALA A 61 -2.04 -15.55 -6.29
C ALA A 61 -3.05 -16.68 -6.03
N LYS A 62 -2.58 -17.80 -5.46
CA LYS A 62 -3.44 -18.96 -5.12
C LYS A 62 -4.61 -18.59 -4.21
N TYR A 63 -4.43 -17.62 -3.32
CA TYR A 63 -5.47 -17.20 -2.37
C TYR A 63 -6.14 -15.87 -2.72
N GLY A 64 -5.91 -15.32 -3.93
CA GLY A 64 -6.51 -14.06 -4.36
C GLY A 64 -6.02 -12.83 -3.58
N MET A 65 -4.81 -12.90 -3.03
CA MET A 65 -4.14 -11.86 -2.23
C MET A 65 -3.07 -11.11 -3.03
N ASN A 66 -2.98 -11.31 -4.35
CA ASN A 66 -2.01 -10.67 -5.23
C ASN A 66 -2.47 -9.28 -5.72
N SER A 67 -3.15 -8.51 -4.88
CA SER A 67 -3.58 -7.14 -5.19
C SER A 67 -3.48 -6.24 -3.96
N ILE A 68 -3.23 -4.95 -4.19
CA ILE A 68 -3.11 -3.95 -3.12
C ILE A 68 -4.40 -3.92 -2.31
N GLU A 69 -5.55 -3.89 -3.00
CA GLU A 69 -6.87 -3.86 -2.37
C GLU A 69 -7.10 -5.06 -1.44
N ALA A 70 -6.77 -6.28 -1.89
CA ALA A 70 -6.94 -7.48 -1.08
C ALA A 70 -6.07 -7.45 0.19
N ILE A 71 -4.80 -7.06 0.04
CA ILE A 71 -3.87 -6.97 1.18
C ILE A 71 -4.26 -5.85 2.12
N THR A 72 -4.57 -4.65 1.61
CA THR A 72 -5.06 -3.52 2.40
C THR A 72 -6.28 -3.92 3.21
N LYS A 73 -7.26 -4.59 2.59
CA LYS A 73 -8.45 -5.07 3.29
C LYS A 73 -8.10 -6.03 4.42
N GLN A 74 -7.26 -7.05 4.16
CA GLN A 74 -6.91 -8.03 5.18
C GLN A 74 -6.06 -7.43 6.31
N VAL A 75 -5.16 -6.49 6.02
CA VAL A 75 -4.40 -5.77 7.05
C VAL A 75 -5.34 -4.90 7.90
N THR A 76 -6.31 -4.25 7.26
CA THR A 76 -7.31 -3.41 7.96
C THR A 76 -8.17 -4.25 8.90
N GLU A 77 -8.79 -5.30 8.37
CA GLU A 77 -9.80 -6.11 9.06
C GLU A 77 -9.21 -7.22 9.94
N GLY A 78 -7.97 -7.63 9.67
CA GLY A 78 -7.39 -8.86 10.23
C GLY A 78 -8.06 -10.11 9.66
N LYS A 79 -7.55 -11.29 10.05
CA LYS A 79 -8.16 -12.59 9.71
C LYS A 79 -7.63 -13.69 10.61
N ASN A 80 -8.52 -14.38 11.33
CA ASN A 80 -8.16 -15.45 12.27
C ASN A 80 -7.09 -14.97 13.27
N ALA A 81 -5.89 -15.58 13.26
CA ALA A 81 -4.79 -15.21 14.15
C ALA A 81 -4.06 -13.92 13.72
N MET A 82 -4.26 -13.44 12.49
CA MET A 82 -3.71 -12.15 12.05
C MET A 82 -4.56 -11.02 12.65
N PRO A 83 -3.99 -10.14 13.49
CA PRO A 83 -4.75 -9.06 14.12
C PRO A 83 -5.18 -8.00 13.09
N SER A 84 -6.24 -7.27 13.40
CA SER A 84 -6.63 -6.07 12.66
C SER A 84 -5.67 -4.91 12.97
N PHE A 85 -5.27 -4.18 11.94
CA PHE A 85 -4.48 -2.95 12.07
C PHE A 85 -5.29 -1.69 11.78
N GLY A 86 -6.55 -1.81 11.34
CA GLY A 86 -7.47 -0.70 11.27
C GLY A 86 -7.59 0.02 12.62
N GLY A 87 -7.51 1.35 12.60
CA GLY A 87 -7.50 2.19 13.81
C GLY A 87 -6.18 2.22 14.59
N ARG A 88 -5.21 1.36 14.25
CA ARG A 88 -3.84 1.37 14.79
C ARG A 88 -2.84 2.01 13.82
N LEU A 89 -3.03 1.75 12.53
CA LEU A 89 -2.29 2.37 11.43
C LEU A 89 -3.23 3.27 10.63
N SER A 90 -2.68 4.30 10.00
CA SER A 90 -3.46 5.11 9.05
C SER A 90 -3.76 4.33 7.77
N ASP A 91 -4.78 4.73 7.03
CA ASP A 91 -5.12 4.10 5.75
C ASP A 91 -3.95 4.15 4.75
N ASP A 92 -3.16 5.22 4.78
CA ASP A 92 -1.99 5.36 3.90
C ASP A 92 -0.84 4.47 4.35
N ASP A 93 -0.62 4.30 5.66
CA ASP A 93 0.35 3.31 6.19
C ASP A 93 -0.02 1.88 5.77
N ILE A 94 -1.31 1.55 5.85
CA ILE A 94 -1.82 0.23 5.43
C ILE A 94 -1.62 0.01 3.92
N LYS A 95 -1.84 1.04 3.09
CA LYS A 95 -1.56 0.94 1.65
C LYS A 95 -0.06 0.85 1.38
N ASN A 96 0.78 1.62 2.07
CA ASN A 96 2.23 1.56 1.93
C ASN A 96 2.76 0.15 2.24
N VAL A 97 2.32 -0.47 3.34
CA VAL A 97 2.75 -1.85 3.66
C VAL A 97 2.19 -2.87 2.66
N ALA A 98 0.97 -2.68 2.15
CA ALA A 98 0.42 -3.54 1.10
C ALA A 98 1.26 -3.49 -0.20
N ASN A 99 1.69 -2.28 -0.59
CA ASN A 99 2.59 -2.10 -1.74
C ASN A 99 3.96 -2.73 -1.50
N TYR A 100 4.53 -2.55 -0.30
CA TYR A 100 5.79 -3.18 0.08
C TYR A 100 5.70 -4.72 -0.02
N VAL A 101 4.67 -5.33 0.56
CA VAL A 101 4.43 -6.79 0.50
C VAL A 101 4.39 -7.30 -0.94
N LEU A 102 3.66 -6.63 -1.83
CA LEU A 102 3.61 -7.04 -3.23
C LEU A 102 4.96 -6.86 -3.92
N SER A 103 5.62 -5.72 -3.72
CA SER A 103 6.94 -5.46 -4.29
C SER A 103 7.96 -6.52 -3.87
N GLN A 104 7.96 -6.93 -2.60
CA GLN A 104 8.84 -8.00 -2.11
C GLN A 104 8.47 -9.36 -2.72
N SER A 105 7.19 -9.67 -2.82
CA SER A 105 6.73 -10.93 -3.43
C SER A 105 7.19 -11.06 -4.90
N GLU A 106 7.24 -9.96 -5.65
CA GLU A 106 7.70 -9.95 -7.04
C GLU A 106 9.20 -10.22 -7.19
N ILE A 107 10.01 -9.93 -6.16
CA ILE A 107 11.45 -10.18 -6.15
C ILE A 107 11.84 -11.43 -5.33
N GLY A 108 10.87 -12.16 -4.80
CA GLY A 108 11.08 -13.43 -4.09
C GLY A 108 11.32 -13.34 -2.59
N TRP A 109 11.06 -12.18 -1.97
CA TRP A 109 11.35 -11.85 -0.56
C TRP A 109 12.82 -11.85 -0.16
#